data_AF-A0A293MBW2-F1
#
_entry.id   AF-A0A293MBW2-F1
#
_cell.length_a   1.000
_cell.length_b   1.000
_cell.length_c   1.000
_cell.angle_alpha   90.00
_cell.angle_beta   90.00
_cell.angle_gamma   90.00
#
_symmetry.space_group_name_H-M   'P 1'
#
loop_
_entity.id
_entity.type
_entity.pdbx_description
1 polymer ?
#
loop_
_entity_poly.entity_id
_entity_poly.type
_entity_poly.pdbx_seq_one_letter_code
_entity_poly.pdbx_strand_id
1 'polypeptide(L)'
;MLSSGRKVGWNWNKCTKKILNEPVIVDIAKQQNKTVAQVVLPQHAELRKESWLELEQMYKEVKFASIGVSNYTVKHLKELLTYCSVKPTVNQVEFHPHLVQEELLHFCRDNEIVLQAYSSLGAADGVSTILNEPVIVDIAKQQNKTVAQVVLRWALQLGIAIIPKTSNIERMKENIQLFDFELSDEQVSAISSLNRGKHYCWDPSQIP
;
A
#
# COMPACT_ATOMS: atom_id res chain seq x y z
N MET A 1 12.24 24.83 30.44
CA MET A 1 11.01 24.07 30.14
C MET A 1 10.98 23.81 28.64
N LEU A 2 11.52 22.67 28.20
CA LEU A 2 11.51 22.27 26.79
C LEU A 2 10.32 21.34 26.58
N SER A 3 9.44 21.75 25.68
CA SER A 3 8.20 21.07 25.30
C SER A 3 8.47 19.69 24.71
N SER A 4 7.96 18.67 25.36
CA SER A 4 7.94 17.28 24.90
C SER A 4 7.12 17.16 23.61
N GLY A 5 7.80 16.79 22.52
CA GLY A 5 7.16 16.35 21.29
C GLY A 5 6.30 15.12 21.55
N ARG A 6 5.01 15.18 21.19
CA ARG A 6 4.11 14.04 21.22
C ARG A 6 4.57 13.03 20.15
N LYS A 7 5.26 11.97 20.57
CA LYS A 7 5.40 10.75 19.76
C LYS A 7 4.01 10.15 19.61
N VAL A 8 3.42 10.27 18.42
CA VAL A 8 2.20 9.56 18.05
C VAL A 8 2.60 8.10 17.81
N GLY A 9 2.69 7.33 18.89
CA GLY A 9 3.01 5.90 18.83
C GLY A 9 1.86 5.12 18.21
N TRP A 10 1.96 4.82 16.92
CA TRP A 10 1.07 3.89 16.23
C TRP A 10 1.21 2.49 16.84
N ASN A 11 0.12 1.97 17.40
CA ASN A 11 0.11 0.66 18.08
C ASN A 11 -0.28 -0.45 17.11
N TRP A 12 0.73 -1.10 16.54
CA TRP A 12 0.59 -2.24 15.61
C TRP A 12 -0.27 -3.38 16.15
N ASN A 13 -0.26 -3.63 17.47
CA ASN A 13 -1.03 -4.72 18.08
C ASN A 13 -2.56 -4.49 18.03
N LYS A 14 -3.02 -3.24 17.82
CA LYS A 14 -4.44 -2.95 17.56
C LYS A 14 -4.84 -3.19 16.10
N CYS A 15 -3.92 -2.99 15.15
CA CYS A 15 -4.15 -3.24 13.72
C CYS A 15 -4.08 -4.74 13.38
N THR A 16 -3.16 -5.50 13.97
CA THR A 16 -2.95 -6.92 13.63
C THR A 16 -4.17 -7.79 13.89
N LYS A 17 -4.95 -7.53 14.95
CA LYS A 17 -6.20 -8.29 15.21
C LYS A 17 -7.29 -8.07 14.14
N LYS A 18 -7.27 -6.95 13.41
CA LYS A 18 -8.19 -6.71 12.28
C LYS A 18 -7.70 -7.29 10.94
N ILE A 19 -6.39 -7.50 10.80
CA ILE A 19 -5.76 -7.92 9.52
C ILE A 19 -5.81 -9.46 9.32
N LEU A 20 -6.15 -10.24 10.36
CA LEU A 20 -6.15 -11.71 10.29
C LEU A 20 -7.24 -12.34 9.39
N ASN A 21 -8.08 -11.52 8.75
CA ASN A 21 -8.93 -11.93 7.63
C ASN A 21 -8.65 -10.95 6.48
N GLU A 22 -8.25 -11.47 5.31
CA GLU A 22 -7.97 -10.62 4.15
C GLU A 22 -9.21 -9.77 3.81
N PRO A 23 -9.07 -8.45 3.65
CA PRO A 23 -10.17 -7.59 3.24
C PRO A 23 -10.64 -8.00 1.84
N VAL A 24 -11.94 -7.93 1.60
CA VAL A 24 -12.43 -7.94 0.21
C VAL A 24 -12.16 -6.58 -0.40
N ILE A 25 -11.41 -6.61 -1.49
CA ILE A 25 -10.83 -5.43 -2.15
C ILE A 25 -11.53 -5.20 -3.48
N VAL A 26 -12.10 -4.01 -3.66
CA VAL A 26 -12.54 -3.52 -4.98
C VAL A 26 -11.38 -2.82 -5.66
N ASP A 27 -11.00 -3.32 -6.84
CA ASP A 27 -9.91 -2.78 -7.65
C ASP A 27 -10.48 -1.96 -8.81
N ILE A 28 -9.96 -0.74 -8.99
CA ILE A 28 -10.33 0.14 -10.10
C ILE A 28 -10.11 -0.55 -11.46
N ALA A 29 -9.07 -1.38 -11.60
CA ALA A 29 -8.79 -2.08 -12.86
C ALA A 29 -9.78 -3.22 -13.16
N LYS A 30 -10.33 -3.89 -12.14
CA LYS A 30 -11.20 -5.08 -12.33
C LYS A 30 -12.66 -4.72 -12.63
N GLN A 31 -13.04 -3.47 -12.47
CA GLN A 31 -14.35 -2.96 -12.91
C GLN A 31 -14.50 -2.96 -14.45
N GLN A 32 -13.44 -3.29 -15.18
CA GLN A 32 -13.38 -3.32 -16.65
C GLN A 32 -13.97 -4.60 -17.28
N ASN A 33 -14.31 -5.64 -16.50
CA ASN A 33 -14.64 -6.98 -17.03
C ASN A 33 -16.15 -7.32 -17.12
N LYS A 34 -16.97 -6.37 -17.54
CA LYS A 34 -18.22 -6.68 -18.25
C LYS A 34 -18.15 -6.02 -19.63
N THR A 35 -18.18 -6.86 -20.65
CA THR A 35 -18.31 -6.57 -22.08
C THR A 35 -19.04 -5.26 -22.34
N VAL A 36 -18.33 -4.20 -22.74
CA VAL A 36 -18.68 -3.20 -23.78
C VAL A 36 -17.43 -2.33 -24.00
N ALA A 37 -17.19 -2.01 -25.27
CA ALA A 37 -16.10 -1.21 -25.81
C ALA A 37 -15.86 0.14 -25.09
N GLN A 38 -14.64 0.64 -25.25
CA GLN A 38 -14.15 1.98 -24.94
C GLN A 38 -15.23 3.08 -25.02
N VAL A 39 -15.79 3.46 -23.87
CA VAL A 39 -16.57 4.69 -23.68
C VAL A 39 -16.08 5.32 -22.39
N VAL A 40 -15.32 6.40 -22.49
CA VAL A 40 -14.79 7.12 -21.34
C VAL A 40 -15.80 8.23 -20.93
N LEU A 41 -15.98 8.45 -19.63
CA LEU A 41 -16.02 9.77 -18.92
C LEU A 41 -17.13 10.04 -17.87
N PRO A 42 -18.26 9.31 -17.75
CA PRO A 42 -19.11 9.37 -16.53
C PRO A 42 -19.32 8.03 -15.80
N GLN A 43 -19.03 6.90 -16.44
CA GLN A 43 -19.40 5.57 -15.92
C GLN A 43 -18.47 5.09 -14.81
N HIS A 44 -17.20 5.51 -14.76
CA HIS A 44 -16.25 4.98 -13.77
C HIS A 44 -16.58 5.37 -12.33
N ALA A 45 -16.96 6.64 -12.09
CA ALA A 45 -17.36 7.08 -10.75
C ALA A 45 -18.65 6.39 -10.28
N GLU A 46 -19.64 6.24 -11.16
CA GLU A 46 -20.88 5.55 -10.81
C GLU A 46 -20.63 4.06 -10.56
N LEU A 47 -19.83 3.39 -11.40
CA LEU A 47 -19.46 1.98 -11.19
C LEU A 47 -18.66 1.78 -9.90
N ARG A 48 -17.76 2.70 -9.53
CA ARG A 48 -17.07 2.69 -8.23
C ARG A 48 -18.06 2.77 -7.08
N LYS A 49 -18.99 3.72 -7.16
CA LYS A 49 -20.02 3.94 -6.16
C LYS A 49 -20.94 2.72 -6.03
N GLU A 50 -21.49 2.22 -7.13
CA GLU A 50 -22.33 1.01 -7.16
C GLU A 50 -21.58 -0.20 -6.56
N SER A 51 -20.33 -0.43 -6.98
CA SER A 51 -19.50 -1.52 -6.45
C SER A 51 -19.29 -1.40 -4.94
N TRP A 52 -19.04 -0.18 -4.45
CA TRP A 52 -18.82 0.05 -3.03
C TRP A 52 -20.09 -0.15 -2.21
N LEU A 53 -21.23 0.38 -2.67
CA LEU A 53 -22.51 0.23 -1.97
C LEU A 53 -22.95 -1.24 -1.89
N GLU A 54 -22.73 -2.01 -2.96
CA GLU A 54 -22.95 -3.46 -2.94
C GLU A 54 -22.01 -4.15 -1.95
N LEU A 55 -20.73 -3.77 -1.92
CA LEU A 55 -19.75 -4.31 -0.98
C LEU A 55 -20.12 -4.00 0.48
N GLU A 56 -20.64 -2.80 0.76
CA GLU A 56 -21.16 -2.42 2.08
C GLU A 56 -22.38 -3.27 2.48
N GLN A 57 -23.28 -3.55 1.54
CA GLN A 57 -24.41 -4.44 1.78
C GLN A 57 -23.93 -5.86 2.12
N MET A 58 -23.02 -6.43 1.32
CA MET A 58 -22.43 -7.74 1.60
C MET A 58 -21.69 -7.79 2.94
N TYR A 59 -21.01 -6.70 3.33
CA TYR A 59 -20.35 -6.58 4.63
C TYR A 59 -21.34 -6.67 5.79
N LYS A 60 -22.49 -5.98 5.69
CA LYS A 60 -23.54 -5.97 6.73
C LYS A 60 -24.28 -7.31 6.83
N GLU A 61 -24.46 -8.00 5.72
CA GLU A 61 -25.21 -9.27 5.61
C GLU A 61 -24.40 -10.52 6.01
N VAL A 62 -23.32 -10.39 6.79
CA VAL A 62 -22.54 -11.50 7.38
C VAL A 62 -21.50 -12.16 6.44
N LYS A 63 -20.83 -11.43 5.52
CA LYS A 63 -19.85 -12.06 4.60
C LYS A 63 -18.36 -11.71 4.76
N PHE A 64 -17.97 -10.57 5.34
CA PHE A 64 -16.54 -10.19 5.45
C PHE A 64 -16.18 -9.51 6.78
N ALA A 65 -14.95 -9.74 7.27
CA ALA A 65 -14.46 -9.07 8.49
C ALA A 65 -14.05 -7.62 8.25
N SER A 66 -13.61 -7.31 7.02
CA SER A 66 -13.25 -5.96 6.58
C SER A 66 -13.42 -5.84 5.06
N ILE A 67 -13.60 -4.60 4.60
CA ILE A 67 -13.71 -4.24 3.19
C ILE A 67 -12.74 -3.09 2.88
N GLY A 68 -12.24 -3.05 1.66
CA GLY A 68 -11.28 -2.05 1.23
C GLY A 68 -11.21 -1.88 -0.27
N VAL A 69 -10.27 -1.05 -0.69
CA VAL A 69 -10.08 -0.67 -2.09
C VAL A 69 -8.65 -0.95 -2.54
N SER A 70 -8.43 -0.96 -3.84
CA SER A 70 -7.10 -1.05 -4.45
C SER A 70 -6.97 -0.05 -5.59
N ASN A 71 -5.79 0.54 -5.69
CA ASN A 71 -5.43 1.55 -6.69
C ASN A 71 -6.21 2.86 -6.60
N TYR A 72 -6.77 3.19 -5.43
CA TYR A 72 -7.45 4.47 -5.22
C TYR A 72 -6.43 5.58 -4.98
N THR A 73 -6.52 6.66 -5.77
CA THR A 73 -5.79 7.90 -5.54
C THR A 73 -6.49 8.73 -4.45
N VAL A 74 -5.87 9.83 -4.01
CA VAL A 74 -6.51 10.77 -3.07
C VAL A 74 -7.85 11.30 -3.63
N LYS A 75 -7.93 11.54 -4.94
CA LYS A 75 -9.17 11.95 -5.62
C LYS A 75 -10.26 10.88 -5.46
N HIS A 76 -9.94 9.62 -5.75
CA HIS A 76 -10.87 8.50 -5.64
C HIS A 76 -11.32 8.27 -4.19
N LEU A 77 -10.41 8.38 -3.22
CA LEU A 77 -10.77 8.25 -1.81
C LEU A 77 -11.65 9.40 -1.33
N LYS A 78 -11.35 10.65 -1.72
CA LYS A 78 -12.21 11.80 -1.39
C LYS A 78 -13.63 11.60 -1.93
N GLU A 79 -13.75 11.14 -3.18
CA GLU A 79 -15.03 10.80 -3.80
C GLU A 79 -15.77 9.72 -3.00
N LEU A 80 -15.11 8.59 -2.72
CA LEU A 80 -15.67 7.47 -1.96
C LEU A 80 -16.21 7.89 -0.59
N LEU A 81 -15.46 8.72 0.13
CA LEU A 81 -15.82 9.20 1.45
C LEU A 81 -17.05 10.13 1.45
N THR A 82 -17.53 10.62 0.30
CA THR A 82 -18.76 11.42 0.22
C THR A 82 -20.04 10.60 0.32
N TYR A 83 -19.99 9.30 0.00
CA TYR A 83 -21.19 8.45 -0.06
C TYR A 83 -21.06 7.14 0.74
N CYS A 84 -19.86 6.74 1.18
CA CYS A 84 -19.71 5.52 1.96
C CYS A 84 -20.34 5.66 3.36
N SER A 85 -21.04 4.62 3.81
CA SER A 85 -21.45 4.48 5.21
C SER A 85 -20.38 3.74 6.04
N VAL A 86 -19.54 2.94 5.39
CA VAL A 86 -18.43 2.20 5.98
C VAL A 86 -17.16 2.65 5.27
N LYS A 87 -16.21 3.24 6.00
CA LYS A 87 -14.92 3.66 5.43
C LYS A 87 -14.11 2.42 4.99
N PRO A 88 -13.37 2.49 3.87
CA PRO A 88 -12.45 1.41 3.50
C PRO A 88 -11.39 1.22 4.59
N THR A 89 -11.17 -0.03 5.01
CA THR A 89 -10.17 -0.34 6.03
C THR A 89 -8.75 -0.35 5.44
N VAL A 90 -8.64 -0.67 4.14
CA VAL A 90 -7.37 -0.74 3.42
C VAL A 90 -7.48 -0.03 2.07
N ASN A 91 -6.38 0.58 1.63
CA ASN A 91 -6.13 0.92 0.23
C ASN A 91 -4.84 0.23 -0.21
N GLN A 92 -4.97 -0.79 -1.07
CA GLN A 92 -3.84 -1.56 -1.58
C GLN A 92 -3.29 -0.88 -2.85
N VAL A 93 -2.01 -0.50 -2.88
CA VAL A 93 -1.41 0.26 -4.00
C VAL A 93 0.02 -0.16 -4.29
N GLU A 94 0.50 0.15 -5.50
CA GLU A 94 1.92 0.04 -5.83
C GLU A 94 2.71 1.01 -4.95
N PHE A 95 3.64 0.50 -4.14
CA PHE A 95 4.46 1.35 -3.28
C PHE A 95 5.83 0.72 -3.04
N HIS A 96 6.86 1.48 -3.37
CA HIS A 96 8.26 1.05 -3.30
C HIS A 96 9.19 2.29 -3.41
N PRO A 97 10.51 2.18 -3.21
CA PRO A 97 11.41 3.34 -3.16
C PRO A 97 11.35 4.27 -4.38
N HIS A 98 11.05 3.76 -5.59
CA HIS A 98 10.90 4.61 -6.80
C HIS A 98 9.54 5.28 -6.97
N LEU A 99 8.56 4.94 -6.14
CA LEU A 99 7.19 5.44 -6.17
C LEU A 99 6.70 5.63 -4.73
N VAL A 100 7.18 6.70 -4.11
CA VAL A 100 6.76 7.14 -2.78
C VAL A 100 5.59 8.09 -2.94
N GLN A 101 4.41 7.61 -2.58
CA GLN A 101 3.14 8.37 -2.70
C GLN A 101 2.82 9.07 -1.38
N GLU A 102 3.61 10.10 -1.01
CA GLU A 102 3.51 10.75 0.31
C GLU A 102 2.13 11.35 0.59
N GLU A 103 1.53 12.05 -0.39
CA GLU A 103 0.19 12.63 -0.23
C GLU A 103 -0.86 11.55 0.08
N LEU A 104 -0.80 10.43 -0.66
CA LEU A 104 -1.70 9.30 -0.45
C LEU A 104 -1.49 8.64 0.91
N LEU A 105 -0.24 8.46 1.33
CA LEU A 105 0.10 7.89 2.64
C LEU A 105 -0.47 8.74 3.77
N HIS A 106 -0.27 10.06 3.72
CA HIS A 106 -0.82 10.99 4.72
C HIS A 106 -2.35 10.98 4.71
N PHE A 107 -2.96 11.07 3.53
CA PHE A 107 -4.42 11.05 3.41
C PHE A 107 -5.02 9.75 3.99
N CYS A 108 -4.45 8.60 3.67
CA CYS A 108 -4.88 7.32 4.22
C CYS A 108 -4.73 7.30 5.75
N ARG A 109 -3.59 7.76 6.29
CA ARG A 109 -3.34 7.83 7.73
C ARG A 109 -4.34 8.72 8.45
N ASP A 110 -4.63 9.90 7.92
CA ASP A 110 -5.57 10.87 8.51
C ASP A 110 -7.02 10.36 8.48
N ASN A 111 -7.34 9.45 7.57
CA ASN A 111 -8.68 8.86 7.44
C ASN A 111 -8.80 7.45 8.05
N GLU A 112 -7.79 6.99 8.79
CA GLU A 112 -7.73 5.65 9.41
C GLU A 112 -7.80 4.50 8.39
N ILE A 113 -7.28 4.73 7.18
CA ILE A 113 -7.17 3.75 6.10
C ILE A 113 -5.75 3.18 6.11
N VAL A 114 -5.60 1.86 6.21
CA VAL A 114 -4.29 1.22 6.11
C VAL A 114 -3.83 1.23 4.65
N LEU A 115 -2.66 1.79 4.38
CA LEU A 115 -2.03 1.64 3.06
C LEU A 115 -1.32 0.28 3.03
N GLN A 116 -1.61 -0.53 2.01
CA GLN A 116 -0.99 -1.84 1.81
C GLN A 116 -0.22 -1.87 0.49
N ALA A 117 1.09 -2.01 0.56
CA ALA A 117 1.98 -2.03 -0.60
C ALA A 117 1.96 -3.40 -1.31
N TYR A 118 1.63 -3.40 -2.59
CA TYR A 118 2.00 -4.45 -3.53
C TYR A 118 3.21 -4.03 -4.38
N SER A 119 3.86 -4.99 -5.04
CA SER A 119 5.08 -4.76 -5.83
C SER A 119 6.17 -4.02 -5.05
N SER A 120 6.31 -4.27 -3.74
CA SER A 120 7.23 -3.54 -2.86
C SER A 120 8.71 -3.68 -3.24
N LEU A 121 9.06 -4.73 -3.97
CA LEU A 121 10.41 -4.97 -4.50
C LEU A 121 10.52 -4.62 -6.02
N GLY A 122 9.47 -4.01 -6.57
CA GLY A 122 9.25 -3.78 -7.99
C GLY A 122 8.54 -4.95 -8.70
N ALA A 123 8.36 -4.81 -10.02
CA ALA A 123 7.74 -5.83 -10.85
C ALA A 123 8.65 -7.05 -11.05
N ALA A 124 8.03 -8.22 -11.22
CA ALA A 124 8.70 -9.51 -11.40
C ALA A 124 9.34 -9.71 -12.78
N ASP A 125 9.21 -8.75 -13.69
CA ASP A 125 9.62 -8.82 -15.10
C ASP A 125 11.10 -8.46 -15.35
N GLY A 126 11.86 -8.19 -14.28
CA GLY A 126 13.29 -7.87 -14.38
C GLY A 126 13.60 -6.43 -14.78
N VAL A 127 12.59 -5.55 -14.89
CA VAL A 127 12.77 -4.13 -15.21
C VAL A 127 13.06 -3.28 -13.97
N SER A 128 12.70 -3.79 -12.78
CA SER A 128 12.98 -3.11 -11.52
C SER A 128 14.47 -3.09 -11.19
N THR A 129 15.01 -1.91 -10.94
CA THR A 129 16.40 -1.71 -10.46
C THR A 129 16.47 -1.48 -8.96
N ILE A 130 15.34 -1.55 -8.23
CA ILE A 130 15.27 -1.22 -6.79
C ILE A 130 16.32 -2.01 -6.01
N LEU A 131 16.46 -3.29 -6.30
CA LEU A 131 17.39 -4.18 -5.58
C LEU A 131 18.87 -3.90 -5.89
N ASN A 132 19.16 -3.03 -6.86
CA ASN A 132 20.51 -2.63 -7.26
C ASN A 132 20.83 -1.17 -6.90
N GLU A 133 19.91 -0.44 -6.26
CA GLU A 133 20.14 0.94 -5.85
C GLU A 133 21.28 1.01 -4.82
N PRO A 134 22.39 1.74 -5.09
CA PRO A 134 23.59 1.71 -4.25
C PRO A 134 23.31 2.04 -2.78
N VAL A 135 22.43 3.03 -2.54
CA VAL A 135 22.00 3.44 -1.21
C VAL A 135 21.42 2.27 -0.43
N ILE A 136 20.56 1.46 -1.05
CA ILE A 136 19.90 0.33 -0.38
C ILE A 136 20.89 -0.82 -0.16
N VAL A 137 21.76 -1.07 -1.15
CA VAL A 137 22.83 -2.08 -1.04
C VAL A 137 23.77 -1.77 0.12
N ASP A 138 24.16 -0.50 0.29
CA ASP A 138 25.07 -0.11 1.37
C ASP A 138 24.38 -0.16 2.74
N ILE A 139 23.11 0.23 2.84
CA ILE A 139 22.31 0.04 4.06
C ILE A 139 22.17 -1.44 4.41
N ALA A 140 21.93 -2.30 3.42
CA ALA A 140 21.82 -3.74 3.62
C ALA A 140 23.11 -4.35 4.20
N LYS A 141 24.28 -3.93 3.70
CA LYS A 141 25.58 -4.31 4.27
C LYS A 141 25.74 -3.84 5.72
N GLN A 142 25.40 -2.58 6.01
CA GLN A 142 25.49 -2.01 7.37
C GLN A 142 24.62 -2.76 8.37
N GLN A 143 23.42 -3.17 7.94
CA GLN A 143 22.46 -3.89 8.78
C GLN A 143 22.73 -5.41 8.83
N ASN A 144 23.67 -5.93 8.03
CA ASN A 144 23.85 -7.36 7.79
C ASN A 144 22.54 -8.06 7.40
N LYS A 145 21.82 -7.44 6.47
CA LYS A 145 20.53 -7.90 5.93
C LYS A 145 20.59 -7.94 4.42
N THR A 146 19.59 -8.56 3.79
CA THR A 146 19.47 -8.50 2.34
C THR A 146 18.85 -7.17 1.89
N VAL A 147 19.05 -6.83 0.62
CA VAL A 147 18.45 -5.63 0.02
C VAL A 147 16.92 -5.70 0.09
N ALA A 148 16.33 -6.88 -0.15
CA ALA A 148 14.89 -7.08 -0.06
C ALA A 148 14.38 -6.83 1.36
N GLN A 149 15.06 -7.35 2.39
CA GLN A 149 14.69 -7.09 3.79
C GLN A 149 14.72 -5.61 4.12
N VAL A 150 15.75 -4.88 3.68
CA VAL A 150 15.84 -3.42 3.90
C VAL A 150 14.65 -2.69 3.26
N VAL A 151 14.31 -3.00 2.00
CA VAL A 151 13.16 -2.37 1.32
C VAL A 151 11.85 -2.67 2.04
N LEU A 152 11.63 -3.93 2.43
CA LEU A 152 10.40 -4.32 3.12
C LEU A 152 10.32 -3.70 4.52
N ARG A 153 11.44 -3.66 5.26
CA ARG A 153 11.53 -3.01 6.57
C ARG A 153 11.27 -1.51 6.48
N TRP A 154 11.81 -0.85 5.46
CA TRP A 154 11.56 0.56 5.20
C TRP A 154 10.06 0.85 5.07
N ALA A 155 9.34 0.08 4.25
CA ALA A 155 7.89 0.25 4.09
C ALA A 155 7.14 0.03 5.42
N LEU A 156 7.51 -1.01 6.18
CA LEU A 156 6.94 -1.26 7.50
C LEU A 156 7.15 -0.08 8.46
N GLN A 157 8.35 0.52 8.48
CA GLN A 157 8.64 1.68 9.34
C GLN A 157 7.86 2.95 8.95
N LEU A 158 7.44 3.08 7.68
CA LEU A 158 6.53 4.13 7.24
C LEU A 158 5.07 3.90 7.70
N GLY A 159 4.78 2.77 8.34
CA GLY A 159 3.42 2.39 8.75
C GLY A 159 2.63 1.69 7.65
N ILE A 160 3.31 1.16 6.62
CA ILE A 160 2.67 0.56 5.45
C ILE A 160 2.67 -0.97 5.61
N ALA A 161 1.51 -1.60 5.41
CA ALA A 161 1.43 -3.05 5.34
C ALA A 161 2.04 -3.55 4.02
N ILE A 162 2.70 -4.70 3.99
CA ILE A 162 3.40 -5.21 2.80
C ILE A 162 2.88 -6.60 2.42
N ILE A 163 2.83 -6.90 1.12
CA ILE A 163 2.48 -8.23 0.58
C ILE A 163 3.50 -8.71 -0.47
N PRO A 164 4.76 -8.99 -0.07
CA PRO A 164 5.78 -9.44 -1.01
C PRO A 164 5.44 -10.81 -1.59
N LYS A 165 5.37 -10.92 -2.91
CA LYS A 165 5.15 -12.18 -3.62
C LYS A 165 6.46 -12.94 -3.83
N THR A 166 6.49 -14.22 -3.50
CA THR A 166 7.57 -15.14 -3.86
C THR A 166 7.05 -16.57 -3.96
N SER A 167 7.58 -17.36 -4.90
CA SER A 167 7.40 -18.82 -4.96
C SER A 167 8.62 -19.58 -4.41
N ASN A 168 9.70 -18.87 -4.09
CA ASN A 168 10.92 -19.44 -3.53
C ASN A 168 10.84 -19.44 -1.99
N ILE A 169 11.05 -20.61 -1.38
CA ILE A 169 10.94 -20.84 0.07
C ILE A 169 11.99 -20.05 0.87
N GLU A 170 13.22 -19.96 0.39
CA GLU A 170 14.27 -19.22 1.09
C GLU A 170 13.98 -17.73 1.09
N ARG A 171 13.52 -17.18 -0.04
CA ARG A 171 13.04 -15.78 -0.10
C ARG A 171 11.83 -15.56 0.80
N MET A 172 10.95 -16.56 0.96
CA MET A 172 9.81 -16.45 1.88
C MET A 172 10.27 -16.32 3.33
N LYS A 173 11.22 -17.16 3.76
CA LYS A 173 11.80 -17.07 5.11
C LYS A 173 12.46 -15.71 5.33
N GLU A 174 13.25 -15.26 4.35
CA GLU A 174 13.92 -13.96 4.36
C GLU A 174 12.91 -12.80 4.50
N ASN A 175 11.84 -12.80 3.69
CA ASN A 175 10.80 -11.78 3.70
C ASN A 175 9.97 -11.71 5.01
N ILE A 176 10.01 -12.75 5.84
CA ILE A 176 9.33 -12.77 7.15
C ILE A 176 10.25 -12.24 8.27
N GLN A 177 11.57 -12.37 8.11
CA GLN A 177 12.57 -11.94 9.10
C GLN A 177 12.84 -10.42 9.01
N LEU A 178 11.82 -9.62 9.33
CA LEU A 178 11.83 -8.15 9.23
C LEU A 178 11.72 -7.43 10.57
N PHE A 179 11.58 -8.17 11.67
CA PHE A 179 11.27 -7.61 13.00
C PHE A 179 12.44 -7.68 13.98
N ASP A 180 13.58 -8.22 13.55
CA ASP A 180 14.81 -8.36 14.35
C ASP A 180 15.84 -7.25 14.08
N PHE A 181 15.48 -6.25 13.27
CA PHE A 181 16.30 -5.06 13.01
C PHE A 181 15.43 -3.83 12.75
N GLU A 182 16.05 -2.65 12.79
CA GLU A 182 15.42 -1.36 12.54
C GLU A 182 16.38 -0.46 11.75
N LEU A 183 15.83 0.28 10.79
CA LEU A 183 16.54 1.29 10.02
C LEU A 183 16.52 2.61 10.81
N SER A 184 17.61 3.37 10.77
CA SER A 184 17.63 4.72 11.36
C SER A 184 16.74 5.69 10.56
N ASP A 185 16.36 6.82 11.17
CA ASP A 185 15.58 7.86 10.48
C ASP A 185 16.30 8.36 9.23
N GLU A 186 17.63 8.46 9.26
CA GLU A 186 18.46 8.84 8.11
C GLU A 186 18.41 7.78 7.01
N GLN A 187 18.47 6.49 7.36
CA GLN A 187 18.36 5.40 6.39
C GLN A 187 16.96 5.36 5.77
N VAL A 188 15.91 5.55 6.56
CA VAL A 188 14.53 5.63 6.07
C VAL A 188 14.38 6.82 5.10
N SER A 189 14.90 7.99 5.47
CA SER A 189 14.87 9.19 4.63
C SER A 189 15.67 9.02 3.34
N ALA A 190 16.84 8.38 3.40
CA ALA A 190 17.67 8.11 2.23
C ALA A 190 16.97 7.20 1.21
N ILE A 191 16.28 6.16 1.68
CA ILE A 191 15.50 5.26 0.80
C ILE A 191 14.29 5.98 0.22
N SER A 192 13.55 6.76 1.03
CA SER A 192 12.40 7.54 0.55
C SER A 192 12.79 8.58 -0.50
N SER A 193 14.02 9.12 -0.43
CA SER A 193 14.54 10.09 -1.39
C SER A 193 14.85 9.51 -2.78
N LEU A 194 14.79 8.18 -2.95
CA LEU A 194 14.90 7.51 -4.25
C LEU A 194 13.62 7.66 -5.10
N ASN A 195 12.60 8.32 -4.56
CA ASN A 195 11.34 8.55 -5.25
C ASN A 195 11.58 9.26 -6.59
N ARG A 196 10.97 8.71 -7.65
CA ARG A 196 11.02 9.27 -9.00
C ARG A 196 9.67 9.17 -9.71
N GLY A 197 8.58 8.94 -8.96
CA GLY A 197 7.24 8.79 -9.50
C GLY A 197 7.09 7.65 -10.52
N LYS A 198 7.97 6.65 -10.47
CA LYS A 198 8.01 5.59 -11.49
C LYS A 198 7.13 4.42 -11.09
N HIS A 199 6.03 4.25 -11.80
CA HIS A 199 5.24 3.02 -11.78
C HIS A 199 5.97 1.90 -12.55
N TYR A 200 6.03 0.71 -11.97
CA TYR A 200 6.38 -0.53 -12.67
C TYR A 200 5.16 -1.35 -13.06
N CYS A 201 4.01 -1.07 -12.46
CA CYS A 201 2.73 -1.64 -12.82
C CYS A 201 1.98 -0.66 -13.74
N TRP A 202 0.80 -0.21 -13.34
CA TRP A 202 -0.03 0.74 -14.09
C TRP A 202 -0.32 1.96 -13.23
N ASP A 203 -0.59 3.10 -13.86
CA ASP A 203 -0.86 4.37 -13.18
C ASP A 203 -2.39 4.61 -13.09
N PRO A 204 -2.99 4.58 -11.89
CA PRO A 204 -4.42 4.80 -11.70
C PRO A 204 -4.85 6.26 -11.80
N SER A 205 -3.93 7.22 -11.84
CA SER A 205 -4.25 8.65 -11.95
C SER A 205 -4.93 9.02 -13.27
N GLN A 206 -4.75 8.18 -14.29
CA GLN A 206 -5.37 8.34 -15.61
C GLN A 206 -6.84 7.91 -15.64
N ILE A 207 -7.33 7.26 -14.58
CA ILE A 207 -8.75 6.87 -14.47
C ILE A 207 -9.51 8.00 -13.77
N PRO A 208 -10.54 8.58 -14.40
CA PRO A 208 -11.26 9.73 -13.87
C PRO A 208 -12.15 9.40 -12.67
#